data_AF-A0A1Q7HWA4-F1
#
_entry.id   AF-A0A1Q7HWA4-F1
#
_cell.length_a   1.000
_cell.length_b   1.000
_cell.length_c   1.000
_cell.angle_alpha   90.00
_cell.angle_beta   90.00
_cell.angle_gamma   90.00
#
_symmetry.space_group_name_H-M   'P 1'
#
loop_
_entity.id
_entity.type
_entity.pdbx_description
1 polymer ?
#
loop_
_entity_poly.entity_id
_entity_poly.type
_entity_poly.pdbx_seq_one_letter_code
_entity_poly.pdbx_strand_id
1 'polypeptide(L)'
;MQWSAWYDAKRNVAELAANLEGMEQDDWSVGRLIERELETLSLFKVSRRYRPSDEVRAVLKKDAWMTWKMRITDAVLLEAQCFSVTEDDWTRAFRAARALLGPEGRGRGRAVAVLSQKGAREMEVSPHVQFVAPLWGRMPSDHTLRVAAFKHALTVLAPLHAAMTELARP
;
A
#
# COMPACT_ATOMS: atom_id res chain seq x y z
N MET A 1 -7.34 -4.11 8.23
CA MET A 1 -7.44 -3.45 6.92
C MET A 1 -8.10 -2.10 7.11
N GLN A 2 -7.60 -1.06 6.45
CA GLN A 2 -8.11 0.30 6.61
C GLN A 2 -8.46 0.91 5.25
N TRP A 3 -9.49 1.77 5.26
CA TRP A 3 -9.77 2.70 4.18
C TRP A 3 -9.15 4.04 4.53
N SER A 4 -8.39 4.63 3.61
CA SER A 4 -7.84 5.98 3.77
C SER A 4 -8.14 6.82 2.55
N ALA A 5 -8.51 8.07 2.77
CA ALA A 5 -8.68 9.05 1.72
C ALA A 5 -7.81 10.27 2.02
N TRP A 6 -7.18 10.81 1.00
CA TRP A 6 -6.35 12.02 1.12
C TRP A 6 -6.37 12.80 -0.19
N TYR A 7 -5.84 14.03 -0.13
CA TYR A 7 -5.60 14.85 -1.30
C TYR A 7 -4.10 15.05 -1.49
N ASP A 8 -3.58 14.58 -2.61
CA ASP A 8 -2.21 14.82 -3.02
C ASP A 8 -2.12 16.18 -3.73
N ALA A 9 -1.63 17.19 -3.00
CA ALA A 9 -1.49 18.54 -3.53
C ALA A 9 -0.49 18.65 -4.68
N LYS A 10 0.51 17.76 -4.77
CA LYS A 10 1.52 17.79 -5.85
C LYS A 10 0.93 17.29 -7.15
N ARG A 11 0.16 16.20 -7.08
CA ARG A 11 -0.55 15.62 -8.22
C ARG A 11 -1.92 16.26 -8.46
N ASN A 12 -2.36 17.14 -7.56
CA ASN A 12 -3.68 17.74 -7.54
C ASN A 12 -4.77 16.67 -7.72
N VAL A 13 -4.73 15.61 -6.90
CA VAL A 13 -5.68 14.49 -7.01
C VAL A 13 -6.14 14.05 -5.62
N ALA A 14 -7.44 13.89 -5.45
CA ALA A 14 -8.00 13.20 -4.30
C ALA A 14 -7.99 11.69 -4.57
N GLU A 15 -7.62 10.91 -3.58
CA GLU A 15 -7.43 9.47 -3.71
C GLU A 15 -8.13 8.72 -2.57
N LEU A 16 -8.54 7.49 -2.86
CA LEU A 16 -9.00 6.52 -1.88
C LEU A 16 -8.09 5.31 -1.95
N ALA A 17 -7.75 4.71 -0.82
CA ALA A 17 -6.98 3.49 -0.77
C ALA A 17 -7.51 2.46 0.21
N ALA A 18 -7.47 1.20 -0.21
CA ALA A 18 -7.43 0.06 0.68
C ALA A 18 -5.96 -0.13 1.10
N ASN A 19 -5.67 -0.04 2.40
CA ASN A 19 -4.30 -0.11 2.88
C ASN A 19 -4.14 -0.89 4.17
N LEU A 20 -2.92 -1.43 4.32
CA LEU A 20 -2.46 -2.08 5.52
C LEU A 20 -1.02 -1.66 5.81
N GLU A 21 -0.81 -1.14 7.01
CA GLU A 21 0.49 -0.74 7.53
C GLU A 21 0.86 -1.57 8.77
N GLY A 22 2.15 -1.67 9.05
CA GLY A 22 2.65 -2.25 10.29
C GLY A 22 2.40 -1.31 11.48
N MET A 23 1.20 -1.38 12.05
CA MET A 23 0.86 -0.73 13.33
C MET A 23 1.26 -1.58 14.53
N GLU A 24 1.35 -0.93 15.69
CA GLU A 24 1.71 -1.48 17.01
C GLU A 24 0.67 -2.44 17.62
N GLN A 25 -0.12 -3.14 16.80
CA GLN A 25 -1.12 -4.10 17.27
C GLN A 25 -0.51 -5.49 17.35
N ASP A 26 -0.83 -6.24 18.41
CA ASP A 26 -0.23 -7.54 18.79
C ASP A 26 -0.12 -8.61 17.68
N ASP A 27 -0.86 -8.44 16.59
CA ASP A 27 -1.10 -9.47 15.59
C ASP A 27 -0.38 -9.24 14.25
N TRP A 28 0.38 -8.15 14.07
CA TRP A 28 1.23 -7.86 12.89
C TRP A 28 0.66 -8.31 11.52
N SER A 29 -0.61 -7.98 11.28
CA SER A 29 -1.38 -8.49 10.13
C SER A 29 -0.76 -8.21 8.76
N VAL A 30 0.05 -7.16 8.62
CA VAL A 30 0.82 -6.88 7.40
C VAL A 30 1.87 -7.97 7.12
N GLY A 31 2.46 -8.55 8.16
CA GLY A 31 3.42 -9.64 8.03
C GLY A 31 2.78 -10.90 7.48
N ARG A 32 1.63 -11.32 8.03
CA ARG A 32 0.85 -12.43 7.48
C ARG A 32 0.41 -12.20 6.05
N LEU A 33 -0.06 -10.99 5.74
CA LEU A 33 -0.43 -10.64 4.38
C LEU A 33 0.74 -10.85 3.42
N ILE A 34 1.93 -10.36 3.77
CA ILE A 34 3.14 -10.47 2.95
C ILE A 34 3.55 -11.94 2.77
N GLU A 35 3.61 -12.73 3.84
CA GLU A 35 4.00 -14.14 3.76
C GLU A 35 3.04 -14.94 2.89
N ARG A 36 1.73 -14.82 3.14
CA ARG A 36 0.72 -15.55 2.37
C ARG A 36 0.64 -15.07 0.93
N GLU A 37 0.92 -13.79 0.66
CA GLU A 37 1.02 -13.30 -0.71
C GLU A 37 2.22 -13.90 -1.44
N LEU A 38 3.38 -14.03 -0.78
CA LEU A 38 4.56 -14.71 -1.36
C LEU A 38 4.32 -16.20 -1.63
N GLU A 39 3.47 -16.84 -0.84
CA GLU A 39 3.09 -18.25 -1.02
C GLU A 39 2.07 -18.46 -2.15
N THR A 40 1.06 -17.58 -2.24
CA THR A 40 -0.13 -17.84 -3.06
C THR A 40 -0.30 -16.92 -4.26
N LEU A 41 0.39 -15.76 -4.27
CA LEU A 41 0.21 -14.67 -5.22
C LEU A 41 -1.27 -14.26 -5.39
N SER A 42 -2.03 -14.27 -4.29
CA SER A 42 -3.48 -14.09 -4.31
C SER A 42 -3.87 -12.67 -4.75
N LEU A 43 -3.24 -11.63 -4.20
CA LEU A 43 -3.46 -10.23 -4.59
C LEU A 43 -3.07 -10.01 -6.05
N PHE A 44 -1.93 -10.55 -6.48
CA PHE A 44 -1.52 -10.52 -7.87
C PHE A 44 -2.61 -11.13 -8.78
N LYS A 45 -3.05 -12.36 -8.49
CA LYS A 45 -4.09 -13.06 -9.26
C LYS A 45 -5.43 -12.31 -9.26
N VAL A 46 -5.84 -11.75 -8.12
CA VAL A 46 -7.04 -10.91 -8.00
C VAL A 46 -6.90 -9.69 -8.92
N SER A 47 -5.77 -8.98 -8.89
CA SER A 47 -5.56 -7.84 -9.79
C SER A 47 -5.67 -8.21 -11.28
N ARG A 48 -5.17 -9.39 -11.65
CA ARG A 48 -5.23 -9.88 -13.04
C ARG A 48 -6.65 -10.26 -13.47
N ARG A 49 -7.40 -10.90 -12.58
CA ARG A 49 -8.76 -11.40 -12.86
C ARG A 49 -9.77 -10.25 -12.95
N TYR A 50 -9.71 -9.31 -12.01
CA TYR A 50 -10.70 -8.23 -11.94
C TYR A 50 -10.37 -7.08 -12.87
N ARG A 51 -9.10 -6.95 -13.31
CA ARG A 51 -8.62 -5.82 -14.12
C ARG A 51 -9.20 -4.51 -13.60
N PRO A 52 -8.87 -4.13 -12.35
CA PRO A 52 -9.33 -2.86 -11.81
C PRO A 52 -8.97 -1.76 -12.81
N SER A 53 -9.76 -0.67 -12.86
CA SER A 53 -9.60 0.37 -13.88
C SER A 53 -8.13 0.76 -14.04
N ASP A 54 -7.77 1.24 -15.23
CA ASP A 54 -6.36 1.57 -15.55
C ASP A 54 -5.76 2.62 -14.59
N GLU A 55 -6.57 3.22 -13.74
CA GLU A 55 -6.19 4.22 -12.77
C GLU A 55 -5.84 3.65 -11.38
N VAL A 56 -6.13 2.37 -11.11
CA VAL A 56 -5.78 1.75 -9.82
C VAL A 56 -4.30 1.41 -9.77
N ARG A 57 -3.63 1.88 -8.73
CA ARG A 57 -2.20 1.67 -8.50
C ARG A 57 -1.96 0.74 -7.33
N ALA A 58 -1.01 -0.18 -7.48
CA ALA A 58 -0.43 -0.92 -6.37
C ALA A 58 0.77 -0.14 -5.85
N VAL A 59 0.81 0.09 -4.53
CA VAL A 59 1.88 0.83 -3.86
C VAL A 59 2.39 0.00 -2.70
N LEU A 60 3.66 -0.38 -2.75
CA LEU A 60 4.41 -0.95 -1.62
C LEU A 60 5.50 0.03 -1.26
N LYS A 61 5.58 0.40 0.01
CA LYS A 61 6.59 1.34 0.49
C LYS A 61 7.11 0.98 1.88
N LYS A 62 8.31 1.45 2.15
CA LYS A 62 8.95 1.51 3.45
C LYS A 62 8.48 2.76 4.20
N ASP A 63 8.10 2.58 5.46
CA ASP A 63 7.62 3.67 6.32
C ASP A 63 8.40 3.76 7.64
N ALA A 64 8.59 4.98 8.15
CA ALA A 64 9.29 5.26 9.41
C ALA A 64 8.30 5.82 10.44
N TRP A 65 7.63 4.91 11.15
CA TRP A 65 6.51 5.20 12.04
C TRP A 65 6.85 6.18 13.20
N MET A 66 8.12 6.34 13.59
CA MET A 66 8.54 7.25 14.67
C MET A 66 9.27 8.52 14.19
N THR A 67 9.39 8.76 12.88
CA THR A 67 10.15 9.91 12.35
C THR A 67 9.30 10.80 11.45
N TRP A 68 8.16 11.24 11.97
CA TRP A 68 7.07 11.92 11.24
C TRP A 68 7.53 13.23 10.57
N LYS A 69 8.73 13.71 10.93
CA LYS A 69 9.36 14.91 10.40
C LYS A 69 10.27 14.68 9.19
N MET A 70 10.52 13.43 8.79
CA MET A 70 11.54 13.15 7.77
C MET A 70 11.08 12.13 6.74
N ARG A 71 11.07 12.58 5.48
CA ARG A 71 10.76 11.76 4.32
C ARG A 71 11.91 10.80 4.02
N ILE A 72 11.61 9.51 3.92
CA ILE A 72 12.47 8.51 3.28
C ILE A 72 12.40 8.74 1.76
N THR A 73 13.55 8.93 1.12
CA THR A 73 13.66 9.24 -0.31
C THR A 73 13.64 7.98 -1.18
N ASP A 74 14.14 6.87 -0.66
CA ASP A 74 14.14 5.52 -1.23
C ASP A 74 12.98 4.66 -0.70
N ALA A 75 11.84 5.29 -0.40
CA ALA A 75 10.72 4.62 0.28
C ALA A 75 9.99 3.61 -0.61
N VAL A 76 9.94 3.83 -1.92
CA VAL A 76 9.06 3.09 -2.83
C VAL A 76 9.70 1.76 -3.22
N LEU A 77 9.01 0.66 -2.91
CA LEU A 77 9.38 -0.70 -3.31
C LEU A 77 8.66 -1.12 -4.60
N LEU A 78 7.41 -0.65 -4.76
CA LEU A 78 6.60 -0.77 -5.96
C LEU A 78 5.61 0.40 -6.01
N GLU A 79 5.50 1.04 -7.16
CA GLU A 79 4.43 1.99 -7.46
C GLU A 79 4.14 1.89 -8.95
N ALA A 80 3.03 1.24 -9.30
CA ALA A 80 2.66 1.01 -10.69
C ALA A 80 1.15 0.76 -10.83
N GLN A 81 0.63 0.89 -12.05
CA GLN A 81 -0.74 0.48 -12.34
C GLN A 81 -0.90 -1.00 -12.03
N CYS A 82 -1.96 -1.34 -11.29
CA CYS A 82 -2.10 -2.67 -10.70
C CYS A 82 -2.14 -3.79 -11.75
N PHE A 83 -2.70 -3.50 -12.94
CA PHE A 83 -2.78 -4.42 -14.08
C PHE A 83 -1.52 -4.42 -14.97
N SER A 84 -0.57 -3.51 -14.77
CA SER A 84 0.66 -3.45 -15.57
C SER A 84 1.84 -4.13 -14.89
N VAL A 85 1.77 -4.38 -13.58
CA VAL A 85 2.87 -5.02 -12.82
C VAL A 85 3.10 -6.45 -13.31
N THR A 86 4.34 -6.84 -13.52
CA THR A 86 4.68 -8.25 -13.82
C THR A 86 4.70 -9.08 -12.55
N GLU A 87 4.60 -10.41 -12.68
CA GLU A 87 4.73 -11.31 -11.52
C GLU A 87 6.11 -11.18 -10.85
N ASP A 88 7.16 -10.99 -11.64
CA ASP A 88 8.53 -10.79 -11.15
C ASP A 88 8.69 -9.49 -10.36
N ASP A 89 8.16 -8.38 -10.86
CA ASP A 89 8.19 -7.09 -10.16
C ASP A 89 7.38 -7.16 -8.86
N TRP A 90 6.21 -7.80 -8.91
CA TRP A 90 5.36 -8.03 -7.75
C TRP A 90 6.08 -8.83 -6.67
N THR A 91 6.64 -9.98 -7.05
CA THR A 91 7.35 -10.89 -6.15
C THR A 91 8.59 -10.22 -5.56
N ARG A 92 9.35 -9.47 -6.37
CA ARG A 92 10.52 -8.70 -5.91
C ARG A 92 10.12 -7.65 -4.87
N ALA A 93 9.01 -6.93 -5.10
CA ALA A 93 8.52 -5.92 -4.16
C ALA A 93 8.04 -6.54 -2.84
N PHE A 94 7.33 -7.67 -2.87
CA PHE A 94 6.90 -8.36 -1.65
C PHE A 94 8.07 -8.99 -0.88
N ARG A 95 9.10 -9.51 -1.57
CA ARG A 95 10.35 -9.94 -0.91
C ARG A 95 11.08 -8.76 -0.25
N ALA A 96 11.11 -7.60 -0.90
CA ALA A 96 11.68 -6.39 -0.31
C ALA A 96 10.87 -5.94 0.92
N ALA A 97 9.54 -5.98 0.86
CA ALA A 97 8.66 -5.67 1.98
C ALA A 97 8.83 -6.67 3.14
N ARG A 98 9.01 -7.96 2.85
CA ARG A 98 9.30 -9.02 3.83
C ARG A 98 10.61 -8.76 4.59
N ALA A 99 11.63 -8.26 3.90
CA ALA A 99 12.90 -7.88 4.53
C ALA A 99 12.77 -6.68 5.50
N LEU A 100 11.65 -5.96 5.49
CA LEU A 100 11.35 -4.89 6.43
C LEU A 100 10.62 -5.37 7.70
N LEU A 101 10.28 -6.66 7.80
CA LEU A 101 9.69 -7.23 8.99
C LEU A 101 10.77 -7.67 9.98
N GLY A 102 10.43 -7.66 11.27
CA GLY A 102 11.29 -8.25 12.29
C GLY A 102 11.31 -9.79 12.24
N PRO A 103 11.93 -10.43 13.26
CA PRO A 103 11.98 -11.87 13.38
C PRO A 103 10.60 -12.52 13.22
N GLU A 104 10.55 -13.68 12.55
CA GLU A 104 9.31 -14.44 12.33
C GLU A 104 8.19 -13.66 11.58
N GLY A 105 8.54 -12.57 10.89
CA GLY A 105 7.57 -11.73 10.20
C GLY A 105 6.75 -10.82 11.13
N ARG A 106 7.20 -10.67 12.38
CA ARG A 106 6.55 -9.85 13.42
C ARG A 106 7.42 -8.64 13.75
N GLY A 107 6.78 -7.54 14.13
CA GLY A 107 7.49 -6.31 14.48
C GLY A 107 8.07 -5.57 13.26
N ARG A 108 8.66 -4.41 13.56
CA ARG A 108 9.41 -3.60 12.60
C ARG A 108 10.81 -4.20 12.43
N GLY A 109 11.29 -4.24 11.19
CA GLY A 109 12.68 -4.62 10.89
C GLY A 109 13.60 -3.40 10.94
N ARG A 110 14.91 -3.63 11.14
CA ARG A 110 15.93 -2.59 10.95
C ARG A 110 16.38 -2.59 9.51
N ALA A 111 16.37 -1.44 8.86
CA ALA A 111 16.88 -1.29 7.50
C ALA A 111 17.47 0.10 7.27
N VAL A 112 18.48 0.18 6.40
CA VAL A 112 19.06 1.46 5.97
C VAL A 112 18.03 2.24 5.15
N ALA A 113 17.71 3.46 5.57
CA ALA A 113 16.81 4.39 4.89
C ALA A 113 17.56 5.67 4.51
N VAL A 114 17.35 6.20 3.31
CA VAL A 114 17.92 7.48 2.87
C VAL A 114 16.97 8.60 3.21
N LEU A 115 17.30 9.38 4.22
CA LEU A 115 16.47 10.46 4.73
C LEU A 115 16.81 11.78 4.04
N SER A 116 15.80 12.54 3.63
CA SER A 116 15.94 13.76 2.81
C SER A 116 16.88 14.84 3.38
N GLN A 117 17.15 14.84 4.69
CA GLN A 117 18.00 15.84 5.36
C GLN A 117 19.15 15.24 6.19
N LYS A 118 19.25 13.90 6.29
CA LYS A 118 20.26 13.25 7.15
C LYS A 118 21.06 12.15 6.46
N GLY A 119 20.82 11.92 5.16
CA GLY A 119 21.46 10.85 4.41
C GLY A 119 21.02 9.46 4.88
N ALA A 120 21.85 8.45 4.62
CA ALA A 120 21.57 7.06 4.98
C ALA A 120 21.66 6.84 6.49
N ARG A 121 20.63 6.23 7.08
CA ARG A 121 20.58 5.83 8.49
C ARG A 121 19.93 4.47 8.64
N GLU A 122 20.49 3.63 9.49
CA GLU A 122 19.79 2.43 9.93
C GLU A 122 18.74 2.82 10.97
N MET A 123 17.51 2.36 10.77
CA MET A 123 16.38 2.64 11.66
C MET A 123 15.31 1.56 11.54
N GLU A 124 14.39 1.55 12.49
CA GLU A 124 13.19 0.72 12.41
C GLU A 124 12.24 1.25 11.36
N VAL A 125 11.77 0.35 10.52
CA VAL A 125 10.79 0.63 9.48
C VAL A 125 9.75 -0.46 9.39
N SER A 126 8.60 -0.12 8.83
CA SER A 126 7.54 -1.08 8.51
C SER A 126 7.22 -1.05 7.01
N PRO A 127 6.79 -2.18 6.44
CA PRO A 127 6.18 -2.19 5.13
C PRO A 127 4.76 -1.60 5.21
N HIS A 128 4.36 -0.96 4.12
CA HIS A 128 3.00 -0.47 3.89
C HIS A 128 2.55 -0.94 2.51
N VAL A 129 1.43 -1.68 2.47
CA VAL A 129 0.80 -2.17 1.24
C VAL A 129 -0.49 -1.39 0.99
N GLN A 130 -0.64 -0.81 -0.20
CA GLN A 130 -1.80 0.00 -0.59
C GLN A 130 -2.26 -0.32 -2.01
N PHE A 131 -3.58 -0.28 -2.22
CA PHE A 131 -4.18 -0.14 -3.54
C PHE A 131 -4.94 1.18 -3.59
N VAL A 132 -4.59 2.03 -4.56
CA VAL A 132 -5.03 3.42 -4.61
C VAL A 132 -5.85 3.65 -5.88
N ALA A 133 -7.04 4.21 -5.74
CA ALA A 133 -7.88 4.67 -6.83
C ALA A 133 -8.05 6.19 -6.74
N PRO A 134 -7.98 6.94 -7.86
CA PRO A 134 -8.31 8.35 -7.85
C PRO A 134 -9.82 8.55 -7.63
N LEU A 135 -10.15 9.65 -6.97
CA LEU A 135 -11.52 10.13 -6.81
C LEU A 135 -11.80 11.27 -7.80
N TRP A 136 -10.90 12.26 -7.86
CA TRP A 136 -10.98 13.41 -8.78
C TRP A 136 -9.67 14.22 -8.81
N GLY A 137 -9.36 14.82 -9.97
CA GLY A 137 -8.26 15.80 -10.11
C GLY A 137 -8.65 17.25 -9.76
N ARG A 138 -9.95 17.50 -9.58
CA ARG A 138 -10.49 18.79 -9.09
C ARG A 138 -11.76 18.48 -8.34
N MET A 139 -11.90 19.03 -7.13
CA MET A 139 -13.08 18.76 -6.31
C MET A 139 -14.37 19.16 -7.05
N PRO A 140 -15.29 18.21 -7.30
CA PRO A 140 -16.58 18.54 -7.87
C PRO A 140 -17.33 19.49 -6.94
N SER A 141 -17.99 20.51 -7.51
CA SER A 141 -18.84 21.43 -6.75
C SER A 141 -20.09 20.72 -6.21
N ASP A 142 -20.64 19.79 -6.99
CA ASP A 142 -21.82 19.00 -6.68
C ASP A 142 -21.54 17.86 -5.68
N HIS A 143 -22.36 17.76 -4.62
CA HIS A 143 -22.22 16.73 -3.59
C HIS A 143 -22.52 15.31 -4.11
N THR A 144 -23.51 15.16 -4.97
CA THR A 144 -23.89 13.88 -5.58
C THR A 144 -22.75 13.32 -6.41
N LEU A 145 -22.05 14.15 -7.18
CA LEU A 145 -20.87 13.74 -7.93
C LEU A 145 -19.73 13.28 -7.02
N ARG A 146 -19.49 13.96 -5.89
CA ARG A 146 -18.50 13.53 -4.89
C ARG A 146 -18.84 12.16 -4.30
N VAL A 147 -20.10 11.96 -3.92
CA VAL A 147 -20.58 10.68 -3.38
C VAL A 147 -20.48 9.56 -4.41
N ALA A 148 -20.82 9.83 -5.67
CA ALA A 148 -20.71 8.87 -6.76
C ALA A 148 -19.26 8.43 -7.00
N ALA A 149 -18.31 9.37 -7.02
CA ALA A 149 -16.88 9.06 -7.14
C ALA A 149 -16.37 8.18 -5.99
N PHE A 150 -16.75 8.49 -4.74
CA PHE A 150 -16.40 7.64 -3.60
C PHE A 150 -16.98 6.22 -3.70
N LYS A 151 -18.27 6.09 -4.03
CA LYS A 151 -18.92 4.79 -4.22
C LYS A 151 -18.27 3.98 -5.34
N HIS A 152 -17.91 4.64 -6.43
CA HIS A 152 -17.20 4.02 -7.54
C HIS A 152 -15.83 3.50 -7.10
N ALA A 153 -15.01 4.34 -6.46
CA ALA A 153 -13.69 3.93 -5.98
C ALA A 153 -13.76 2.78 -4.95
N LEU A 154 -14.73 2.81 -4.03
CA LEU A 154 -14.98 1.70 -3.10
C LEU A 154 -15.30 0.40 -3.85
N THR A 155 -16.16 0.47 -4.87
CA THR A 155 -16.56 -0.69 -5.68
C THR A 155 -15.35 -1.27 -6.42
N VAL A 156 -14.54 -0.41 -7.03
CA VAL A 156 -13.33 -0.81 -7.76
C VAL A 156 -12.28 -1.45 -6.84
N LEU A 157 -12.10 -0.91 -5.63
CA LEU A 157 -11.13 -1.42 -4.66
C LEU A 157 -11.64 -2.61 -3.84
N ALA A 158 -12.95 -2.88 -3.82
CA ALA A 158 -13.55 -3.90 -2.96
C ALA A 158 -12.94 -5.31 -3.13
N PRO A 159 -12.66 -5.82 -4.35
CA PRO A 159 -12.04 -7.14 -4.50
C PRO A 159 -10.64 -7.22 -3.90
N LEU A 160 -9.84 -6.16 -4.07
CA LEU A 160 -8.48 -6.07 -3.52
C LEU A 160 -8.54 -5.92 -2.00
N HIS A 161 -9.41 -5.07 -1.48
CA HIS A 161 -9.64 -4.93 -0.05
C HIS A 161 -10.05 -6.26 0.60
N ALA A 162 -10.97 -7.01 -0.02
CA ALA A 162 -11.41 -8.30 0.47
C ALA A 162 -10.26 -9.32 0.49
N ALA A 163 -9.48 -9.41 -0.60
CA ALA A 163 -8.32 -10.29 -0.67
C ALA A 163 -7.24 -9.92 0.36
N MET A 164 -6.93 -8.64 0.53
CA MET A 164 -6.00 -8.20 1.56
C MET A 164 -6.51 -8.53 2.96
N THR A 165 -7.82 -8.37 3.20
CA THR A 165 -8.44 -8.70 4.49
C THR A 165 -8.31 -10.18 4.79
N GLU A 166 -8.56 -11.05 3.80
CA GLU A 166 -8.43 -12.50 3.94
C GLU A 166 -6.98 -12.90 4.28
N LEU A 167 -6.01 -12.39 3.53
CA LEU A 167 -4.60 -12.69 3.79
C LEU A 167 -4.13 -12.18 5.15
N ALA A 168 -4.71 -11.07 5.64
CA ALA A 168 -4.38 -10.46 6.92
C ALA A 168 -5.05 -11.14 8.14
N ARG A 169 -6.01 -12.05 7.97
CA ARG A 169 -6.67 -12.74 9.09
C ARG A 169 -5.69 -13.61 9.90
N PRO A 170 -5.88 -13.77 11.22
CA PRO A 170 -5.14 -14.74 12.03
C PRO A 170 -5.13 -16.13 11.39
#